data_AF-A0A1S3IU05-F1
#
_entry.id   AF-A0A1S3IU05-F1
#
_cell.length_a   1.000
_cell.length_b   1.000
_cell.length_c   1.000
_cell.angle_alpha   90.00
_cell.angle_beta   90.00
_cell.angle_gamma   90.00
#
_symmetry.space_group_name_H-M   'P 1'
#
loop_
_entity.id
_entity.type
_entity.pdbx_description
1 polymer ?
#
loop_
_entity_poly.entity_id
_entity_poly.type
_entity_poly.pdbx_seq_one_letter_code
_entity_poly.pdbx_strand_id
1 'polypeptide(L)'
;MLFVLAIISIYASAALADSACHSYKAGSTCQTDSLYCSGSYVSGKCLGATNRRCCVPGSGDSACTSQGGTCKYDSNSCSGSYKSGLCAGPTARRCCVSGSGSGWVDNNGYKVSDADVNSKLQKIANLYGKRVWLTSGDRPYQSNTASHHYVKRAADFWIDGESSGQAIWSRLKSSGILARDYQVIWHGSRTCTGGEHIHIGRYGDNRSTCWVIEGTSSANYCQYHCQ
;
A
#
# COMPACT_ATOMS: atom_id res chain seq x y z
N MET A 1 27.33 -37.07 47.61
CA MET A 1 27.07 -35.85 46.81
C MET A 1 27.12 -36.18 45.31
N LEU A 2 26.18 -36.98 44.80
CA LEU A 2 26.18 -37.44 43.40
C LEU A 2 24.79 -37.30 42.74
N PHE A 3 24.00 -36.31 43.18
CA PHE A 3 22.61 -36.12 42.74
C PHE A 3 22.31 -34.73 42.16
N VAL A 4 23.33 -33.89 41.92
CA VAL A 4 23.12 -32.49 41.45
C VAL A 4 23.44 -32.29 39.95
N LEU A 5 24.06 -33.26 39.27
CA LEU A 5 24.51 -33.10 37.88
C LEU A 5 23.50 -33.51 36.80
N ALA A 6 22.41 -34.21 37.14
CA ALA A 6 21.46 -34.72 36.14
C ALA A 6 20.36 -33.72 35.73
N ILE A 7 20.09 -32.69 36.54
CA ILE A 7 18.97 -31.76 36.30
C ILE A 7 19.34 -30.64 35.30
N ILE A 8 20.63 -30.35 35.11
CA ILE A 8 21.09 -29.30 34.18
C ILE A 8 21.03 -29.76 32.70
N SER A 9 20.92 -31.07 32.44
CA SER A 9 21.01 -31.63 31.07
C SER A 9 19.71 -31.53 30.24
N ILE A 10 18.56 -31.22 30.86
CA ILE A 10 17.24 -31.30 30.21
C ILE A 10 16.78 -29.94 29.62
N TYR A 11 17.42 -28.82 29.98
CA TYR A 11 17.05 -27.49 29.47
C TYR A 11 17.75 -27.10 28.15
N ALA A 12 18.79 -27.83 27.73
CA ALA A 12 19.48 -27.60 26.46
C ALA A 12 18.74 -28.20 25.25
N SER A 13 17.71 -29.02 25.47
CA SER A 13 17.13 -29.88 24.42
C SER A 13 16.17 -29.16 23.46
N ALA A 14 15.47 -28.11 23.91
CA ALA A 14 14.47 -27.43 23.08
C ALA A 14 15.09 -26.39 22.11
N ALA A 15 16.14 -25.67 22.52
CA ALA A 15 16.80 -24.68 21.66
C ALA A 15 17.69 -25.31 20.57
N LEU A 16 18.22 -26.52 20.81
CA LEU A 16 18.98 -27.27 19.81
C LEU A 16 18.08 -27.91 18.75
N ALA A 17 16.83 -28.21 19.11
CA ALA A 17 15.89 -28.93 18.24
C ALA A 17 15.55 -28.18 16.94
N ASP A 18 15.66 -26.86 16.92
CA ASP A 18 15.30 -26.02 15.76
C ASP A 18 16.47 -25.17 15.24
N SER A 19 17.69 -25.51 15.66
CA SER A 19 18.91 -24.79 15.29
C SER A 19 19.09 -24.67 13.77
N ALA A 20 18.68 -25.68 13.00
CA ALA A 20 18.71 -25.65 11.54
C ALA A 20 17.79 -24.58 10.93
N CYS A 21 16.66 -24.25 11.56
CA CYS A 21 15.78 -23.18 11.14
C CYS A 21 16.32 -21.81 11.57
N HIS A 22 16.71 -21.67 12.84
CA HIS A 22 17.22 -20.40 13.37
C HIS A 22 18.49 -19.93 12.64
N SER A 23 19.35 -20.86 12.22
CA SER A 23 20.56 -20.56 11.45
C SER A 23 20.31 -20.37 9.95
N TYR A 24 19.11 -20.67 9.44
CA TYR A 24 18.81 -20.55 8.01
C TYR A 24 18.74 -19.09 7.55
N LYS A 25 18.10 -18.23 8.34
CA LYS A 25 18.04 -16.77 8.12
C LYS A 25 17.68 -16.09 9.44
N ALA A 26 18.26 -14.91 9.69
CA ALA A 26 17.90 -14.08 10.84
C ALA A 26 16.37 -13.90 10.96
N GLY A 27 15.84 -14.17 12.17
CA GLY A 27 14.41 -14.10 12.47
C GLY A 27 13.59 -15.31 12.03
N SER A 28 14.22 -16.37 11.48
CA SER A 28 13.49 -17.61 11.17
C SER A 28 13.09 -18.35 12.43
N THR A 29 11.89 -18.94 12.40
CA THR A 29 11.33 -19.66 13.54
C THR A 29 10.57 -20.92 13.10
N CYS A 30 10.63 -21.96 13.92
CA CYS A 30 9.85 -23.17 13.70
C CYS A 30 8.43 -23.00 14.26
N GLN A 31 7.45 -23.12 13.38
CA GLN A 31 6.04 -23.02 13.74
C GLN A 31 5.18 -23.94 12.86
N THR A 32 3.91 -24.14 13.20
CA THR A 32 3.01 -24.87 12.32
C THR A 32 2.77 -24.08 11.03
N ASP A 33 2.68 -24.76 9.90
CA ASP A 33 2.52 -24.15 8.57
C ASP A 33 1.11 -23.63 8.29
N SER A 34 0.18 -23.88 9.22
CA SER A 34 -1.10 -23.20 9.32
C SER A 34 -1.03 -21.77 9.88
N LEU A 35 0.08 -21.42 10.56
CA LEU A 35 0.26 -20.07 11.11
C LEU A 35 0.74 -19.09 10.04
N TYR A 36 0.58 -17.80 10.33
CA TYR A 36 1.09 -16.76 9.44
C TYR A 36 2.63 -16.73 9.50
N CYS A 37 3.24 -16.71 8.32
CA CYS A 37 4.65 -16.44 8.13
C CYS A 37 4.79 -15.25 7.18
N SER A 38 5.59 -14.24 7.52
CA SER A 38 5.78 -13.08 6.66
C SER A 38 6.51 -13.41 5.34
N GLY A 39 7.26 -14.50 5.30
CA GLY A 39 7.92 -15.00 4.08
C GLY A 39 7.45 -16.40 3.70
N SER A 40 8.36 -17.39 3.71
CA SER A 40 8.07 -18.73 3.19
C SER A 40 8.31 -19.83 4.21
N TYR A 41 7.67 -20.99 4.00
CA TYR A 41 7.90 -22.18 4.79
C TYR A 41 8.89 -23.12 4.11
N VAL A 42 9.94 -23.50 4.84
CA VAL A 42 10.95 -24.48 4.40
C VAL A 42 10.77 -25.78 5.18
N SER A 43 10.65 -26.90 4.46
CA SER A 43 10.50 -28.24 5.04
C SER A 43 11.85 -28.79 5.54
N GLY A 44 11.81 -29.71 6.52
CA GLY A 44 13.00 -30.44 6.99
C GLY A 44 14.01 -29.59 7.78
N LYS A 45 13.62 -28.39 8.21
CA LYS A 45 14.45 -27.46 9.00
C LYS A 45 14.02 -27.37 10.46
N CYS A 46 12.89 -27.99 10.80
CA CYS A 46 12.34 -28.07 12.14
C CYS A 46 12.21 -29.54 12.53
N LEU A 47 12.47 -29.85 13.79
CA LEU A 47 12.15 -31.17 14.33
C LEU A 47 10.66 -31.28 14.67
N GLY A 48 10.15 -32.52 14.68
CA GLY A 48 8.78 -32.85 15.04
C GLY A 48 7.89 -33.16 13.85
N ALA A 49 6.60 -32.82 13.98
CA ALA A 49 5.57 -33.16 13.00
C ALA A 49 5.81 -32.49 11.63
N THR A 50 5.31 -33.11 10.56
CA THR A 50 5.49 -32.64 9.17
C THR A 50 4.91 -31.25 8.90
N ASN A 51 3.87 -30.86 9.63
CA ASN A 51 3.28 -29.53 9.57
C ASN A 51 4.08 -28.48 10.35
N ARG A 52 5.10 -28.86 11.12
CA ARG A 52 6.01 -27.93 11.79
C ARG A 52 7.15 -27.59 10.84
N ARG A 53 7.10 -26.40 10.24
CA ARG A 53 8.00 -25.97 9.17
C ARG A 53 8.71 -24.67 9.55
N CYS A 54 9.86 -24.44 8.93
CA CYS A 54 10.66 -23.26 9.25
C CYS A 54 10.05 -22.06 8.54
N CYS A 55 9.47 -21.14 9.30
CA CYS A 55 9.03 -19.85 8.80
C CYS A 55 10.25 -18.96 8.62
N VAL A 56 10.50 -18.56 7.39
CA VAL A 56 11.59 -17.66 7.01
C VAL A 56 10.99 -16.29 6.72
N PRO A 57 11.23 -15.27 7.56
CA PRO A 57 10.61 -13.95 7.37
C PRO A 57 11.10 -13.27 6.10
N GLY A 58 10.25 -12.49 5.43
CA GLY A 58 10.60 -11.80 4.18
C GLY A 58 9.42 -11.08 3.51
N SER A 59 9.56 -10.78 2.21
CA SER A 59 8.58 -10.08 1.38
C SER A 59 7.53 -11.04 0.79
N GLY A 60 6.99 -11.96 1.60
CA GLY A 60 6.13 -13.04 1.12
C GLY A 60 4.83 -12.58 0.43
N ASP A 61 4.41 -11.35 0.73
CA ASP A 61 3.22 -10.73 0.13
C ASP A 61 3.55 -9.79 -1.05
N SER A 62 4.83 -9.68 -1.47
CA SER A 62 5.28 -8.74 -2.52
C SER A 62 4.64 -8.99 -3.88
N ALA A 63 4.36 -10.26 -4.22
CA ALA A 63 3.66 -10.62 -5.45
C ALA A 63 2.20 -10.10 -5.45
N CYS A 64 1.57 -9.98 -4.28
CA CYS A 64 0.25 -9.40 -4.13
C CYS A 64 0.29 -7.87 -4.16
N THR A 65 1.19 -7.25 -3.40
CA THR A 65 1.27 -5.77 -3.31
C THR A 65 1.76 -5.14 -4.61
N SER A 66 2.63 -5.81 -5.38
CA SER A 66 3.02 -5.35 -6.73
C SER A 66 1.87 -5.34 -7.74
N GLN A 67 0.81 -6.14 -7.50
CA GLN A 67 -0.43 -6.12 -8.27
C GLN A 67 -1.48 -5.15 -7.71
N GLY A 68 -1.12 -4.31 -6.73
CA GLY A 68 -2.06 -3.42 -6.05
C GLY A 68 -3.09 -4.16 -5.19
N GLY A 69 -2.81 -5.41 -4.82
CA GLY A 69 -3.64 -6.22 -3.96
C GLY A 69 -3.22 -6.16 -2.49
N THR A 70 -4.07 -6.71 -1.62
CA THR A 70 -3.79 -6.89 -0.19
C THR A 70 -4.02 -8.33 0.22
N CYS A 71 -3.04 -8.91 0.93
CA CYS A 71 -3.14 -10.27 1.46
C CYS A 71 -4.04 -10.33 2.69
N LYS A 72 -5.12 -11.10 2.62
CA LYS A 72 -6.04 -11.36 3.74
C LYS A 72 -6.66 -12.74 3.62
N TYR A 73 -7.23 -13.24 4.71
CA TYR A 73 -7.97 -14.49 4.69
C TYR A 73 -9.17 -14.39 3.74
N ASP A 74 -9.42 -15.42 2.95
CA ASP A 74 -10.50 -15.48 1.97
C ASP A 74 -11.90 -15.59 2.57
N SER A 75 -11.96 -15.86 3.87
CA SER A 75 -13.16 -15.66 4.71
C SER A 75 -13.50 -14.18 4.95
N ASN A 76 -12.53 -13.26 4.78
CA ASN A 76 -12.79 -11.82 4.88
C ASN A 76 -13.36 -11.27 3.58
N SER A 77 -14.11 -10.16 3.64
CA SER A 77 -14.61 -9.53 2.42
C SER A 77 -13.46 -9.00 1.55
N CYS A 78 -13.61 -9.14 0.24
CA CYS A 78 -12.72 -8.57 -0.75
C CYS A 78 -13.52 -7.66 -1.68
N SER A 79 -13.02 -6.44 -1.89
CA SER A 79 -13.62 -5.47 -2.82
C SER A 79 -13.46 -5.87 -4.30
N GLY A 80 -12.72 -6.95 -4.57
CA GLY A 80 -12.48 -7.48 -5.91
C GLY A 80 -12.47 -8.99 -5.88
N SER A 81 -11.39 -9.60 -6.38
CA SER A 81 -11.28 -11.05 -6.50
C SER A 81 -10.05 -11.58 -5.76
N TYR A 82 -10.19 -12.78 -5.20
CA TYR A 82 -9.08 -13.48 -4.58
C TYR A 82 -8.23 -14.21 -5.62
N LYS A 83 -6.94 -13.86 -5.67
CA LYS A 83 -5.91 -14.60 -6.39
C LYS A 83 -5.10 -15.47 -5.42
N SER A 84 -5.01 -16.76 -5.74
CA SER A 84 -4.22 -17.72 -4.96
C SER A 84 -2.73 -17.61 -5.28
N GLY A 85 -1.86 -18.03 -4.35
CA GLY A 85 -0.41 -18.15 -4.59
C GLY A 85 0.38 -16.84 -4.62
N LEU A 86 -0.25 -15.69 -4.33
CA LEU A 86 0.40 -14.38 -4.31
C LEU A 86 0.71 -13.87 -2.90
N CYS A 87 0.22 -14.57 -1.87
CA CYS A 87 0.41 -14.24 -0.47
C CYS A 87 1.19 -15.35 0.21
N ALA A 88 1.95 -14.97 1.22
CA ALA A 88 2.63 -15.91 2.10
C ALA A 88 1.69 -16.54 3.12
N GLY A 89 2.16 -17.62 3.75
CA GLY A 89 1.43 -18.34 4.79
C GLY A 89 0.38 -19.30 4.22
N PRO A 90 -0.73 -19.54 4.95
CA PRO A 90 -1.69 -20.60 4.63
C PRO A 90 -2.47 -20.31 3.34
N THR A 91 -2.99 -21.37 2.69
CA THR A 91 -3.76 -21.29 1.44
C THR A 91 -5.00 -20.39 1.53
N ALA A 92 -5.57 -20.25 2.73
CA ALA A 92 -6.67 -19.34 3.01
C ALA A 92 -6.26 -17.85 2.96
N ARG A 93 -4.98 -17.50 3.14
CA ARG A 93 -4.49 -16.13 2.87
C ARG A 93 -4.33 -15.97 1.36
N ARG A 94 -5.28 -15.27 0.75
CA ARG A 94 -5.31 -15.02 -0.68
C ARG A 94 -5.12 -13.54 -0.96
N CYS A 95 -4.60 -13.22 -2.13
CA CYS A 95 -4.41 -11.84 -2.53
C CYS A 95 -5.75 -11.29 -2.97
N CYS A 96 -6.35 -10.44 -2.14
CA CYS A 96 -7.47 -9.64 -2.57
C CYS A 96 -6.94 -8.54 -3.48
N VAL A 97 -6.97 -8.81 -4.79
CA VAL A 97 -6.78 -7.75 -5.76
C VAL A 97 -8.12 -7.06 -5.91
N SER A 98 -8.12 -5.73 -5.82
CA SER A 98 -9.20 -4.95 -6.42
C SER A 98 -9.19 -5.39 -7.88
N GLY A 99 -10.21 -6.14 -8.32
CA GLY A 99 -10.24 -6.71 -9.66
C GLY A 99 -9.97 -5.57 -10.63
N SER A 100 -9.07 -5.77 -11.60
CA SER A 100 -8.70 -4.82 -12.65
C SER A 100 -9.84 -3.86 -12.95
N GLY A 101 -9.91 -2.75 -12.22
CA GLY A 101 -11.15 -1.99 -12.19
C GLY A 101 -11.35 -1.45 -13.58
N SER A 102 -12.53 -1.64 -14.17
CA SER A 102 -12.90 -1.00 -15.42
C SER A 102 -13.22 0.49 -15.20
N GLY A 103 -12.52 1.12 -14.26
CA GLY A 103 -12.61 2.55 -14.03
C GLY A 103 -12.03 3.29 -15.23
N TRP A 104 -12.49 4.51 -15.42
CA TRP A 104 -12.06 5.34 -16.53
C TRP A 104 -11.89 6.77 -16.07
N VAL A 105 -11.02 7.49 -16.78
CA VAL A 105 -10.73 8.90 -16.49
C VAL A 105 -11.61 9.76 -17.38
N ASP A 106 -12.49 10.54 -16.75
CA ASP A 106 -13.28 11.57 -17.40
C ASP A 106 -12.52 12.89 -17.34
N ASN A 107 -11.94 13.26 -18.48
CA ASN A 107 -11.16 14.49 -18.58
C ASN A 107 -12.00 15.76 -18.43
N ASN A 108 -13.31 15.70 -18.63
CA ASN A 108 -14.21 16.85 -18.48
C ASN A 108 -13.71 18.12 -19.22
N GLY A 109 -13.10 17.93 -20.41
CA GLY A 109 -12.50 19.01 -21.20
C GLY A 109 -11.14 19.52 -20.72
N TYR A 110 -10.64 19.09 -19.57
CA TYR A 110 -9.30 19.43 -19.08
C TYR A 110 -8.22 18.59 -19.76
N LYS A 111 -7.08 19.24 -20.01
CA LYS A 111 -5.87 18.57 -20.51
C LYS A 111 -4.94 18.25 -19.36
N VAL A 112 -4.31 17.07 -19.37
CA VAL A 112 -3.19 16.74 -18.48
C VAL A 112 -2.03 16.30 -19.38
N SER A 113 -1.03 17.17 -19.55
CA SER A 113 0.06 16.89 -20.51
C SER A 113 1.10 15.91 -20.01
N ASP A 114 1.33 15.83 -18.68
CA ASP A 114 2.30 14.88 -18.13
C ASP A 114 1.79 13.45 -18.23
N ALA A 115 2.53 12.62 -18.97
CA ALA A 115 2.17 11.23 -19.24
C ALA A 115 2.15 10.36 -17.98
N ASP A 116 3.02 10.64 -17.01
CA ASP A 116 3.05 9.89 -15.76
C ASP A 116 1.86 10.26 -14.87
N VAL A 117 1.50 11.55 -14.78
CA VAL A 117 0.26 11.99 -14.11
C VAL A 117 -0.95 11.31 -14.75
N ASN A 118 -1.06 11.33 -16.08
CA ASN A 118 -2.16 10.70 -16.80
C ASN A 118 -2.23 9.17 -16.55
N SER A 119 -1.07 8.49 -16.60
CA SER A 119 -0.96 7.06 -16.26
C SER A 119 -1.39 6.76 -14.82
N LYS A 120 -1.05 7.64 -13.85
CA LYS A 120 -1.49 7.49 -12.46
C LYS A 120 -2.98 7.70 -12.30
N LEU A 121 -3.59 8.67 -12.99
CA LEU A 121 -5.05 8.86 -12.96
C LEU A 121 -5.79 7.59 -13.41
N GLN A 122 -5.32 6.93 -14.46
CA GLN A 122 -5.92 5.66 -14.89
C GLN A 122 -5.69 4.54 -13.86
N LYS A 123 -4.51 4.44 -13.24
CA LYS A 123 -4.28 3.48 -12.15
C LYS A 123 -5.17 3.74 -10.94
N ILE A 124 -5.45 5.00 -10.63
CA ILE A 124 -6.39 5.40 -9.59
C ILE A 124 -7.81 4.98 -9.99
N ALA A 125 -8.26 5.28 -11.21
CA ALA A 125 -9.56 4.84 -11.70
C ALA A 125 -9.74 3.32 -11.56
N ASN A 126 -8.70 2.55 -11.93
CA ASN A 126 -8.68 1.10 -11.80
C ASN A 126 -8.64 0.62 -10.34
N LEU A 127 -7.95 1.33 -9.44
CA LEU A 127 -7.93 1.01 -8.01
C LEU A 127 -9.33 1.08 -7.42
N TYR A 128 -10.11 2.09 -7.83
CA TYR A 128 -11.47 2.28 -7.34
C TYR A 128 -12.49 1.45 -8.13
N GLY A 129 -12.20 1.11 -9.39
CA GLY A 129 -13.17 0.54 -10.31
C GLY A 129 -14.29 1.52 -10.66
N LYS A 130 -13.98 2.82 -10.66
CA LYS A 130 -14.95 3.91 -10.77
C LYS A 130 -14.46 4.99 -11.74
N ARG A 131 -15.36 5.92 -12.08
CA ARG A 131 -15.00 7.13 -12.81
C ARG A 131 -14.16 8.05 -11.93
N VAL A 132 -13.00 8.46 -12.45
CA VAL A 132 -12.21 9.58 -11.93
C VAL A 132 -12.59 10.80 -12.76
N TRP A 133 -13.24 11.77 -12.12
CA TRP A 133 -13.74 12.97 -12.79
C TRP A 133 -12.79 14.14 -12.54
N LEU A 134 -12.16 14.65 -13.60
CA LEU A 134 -11.26 15.80 -13.49
C LEU A 134 -12.05 17.10 -13.28
N THR A 135 -11.57 17.88 -12.30
CA THR A 135 -12.07 19.22 -11.99
C THR A 135 -11.07 20.29 -12.40
N SER A 136 -9.81 19.93 -12.65
CA SER A 136 -8.79 20.84 -13.21
C SER A 136 -7.56 20.06 -13.71
N GLY A 137 -6.84 20.63 -14.68
CA GLY A 137 -5.66 20.06 -15.31
C GLY A 137 -4.61 21.12 -15.59
N ASP A 138 -3.95 21.06 -16.75
CA ASP A 138 -2.99 22.06 -17.21
C ASP A 138 -3.58 23.48 -17.14
N ARG A 139 -2.82 24.41 -16.58
CA ARG A 139 -3.17 25.83 -16.55
C ARG A 139 -2.17 26.63 -17.38
N PRO A 140 -2.58 27.77 -17.98
CA PRO A 140 -1.65 28.70 -18.60
C PRO A 140 -0.56 29.11 -17.61
N TYR A 141 0.67 29.25 -18.09
CA TYR A 141 1.79 29.63 -17.26
C TYR A 141 1.51 30.96 -16.54
N GLN A 142 1.78 31.00 -15.23
CA GLN A 142 1.80 32.22 -14.43
C GLN A 142 3.20 32.41 -13.85
N SER A 143 3.58 33.67 -13.61
CA SER A 143 4.92 34.04 -13.11
C SER A 143 5.28 33.41 -11.76
N ASN A 144 4.30 32.92 -10.98
CA ASN A 144 4.50 32.15 -9.76
C ASN A 144 4.45 30.62 -10.03
N THR A 145 5.58 30.04 -10.43
CA THR A 145 5.71 28.63 -10.82
C THR A 145 5.54 27.59 -9.70
N ALA A 146 5.14 28.01 -8.50
CA ALA A 146 5.00 27.11 -7.35
C ALA A 146 3.92 26.04 -7.54
N SER A 147 2.90 26.30 -8.38
CA SER A 147 1.87 25.30 -8.69
C SER A 147 2.31 24.34 -9.79
N HIS A 148 2.14 23.04 -9.54
CA HIS A 148 2.36 21.99 -10.52
C HIS A 148 1.46 22.11 -11.76
N HIS A 149 0.32 22.80 -11.67
CA HIS A 149 -0.56 23.05 -12.83
C HIS A 149 0.07 23.97 -13.88
N TYR A 150 0.85 24.98 -13.47
CA TYR A 150 1.49 25.93 -14.39
C TYR A 150 2.69 25.31 -15.14
N VAL A 151 3.25 24.24 -14.60
CA VAL A 151 4.26 23.41 -15.26
C VAL A 151 3.67 22.16 -15.91
N LYS A 152 2.33 22.06 -16.00
CA LYS A 152 1.60 20.98 -16.70
C LYS A 152 1.86 19.57 -16.16
N ARG A 153 2.04 19.45 -14.85
CA ARG A 153 2.34 18.20 -14.14
C ARG A 153 1.38 17.95 -12.99
N ALA A 154 0.13 18.36 -13.13
CA ALA A 154 -0.88 18.17 -12.10
C ALA A 154 -2.28 17.94 -12.63
N ALA A 155 -3.11 17.39 -11.75
CA ALA A 155 -4.53 17.19 -11.95
C ALA A 155 -5.27 17.32 -10.62
N ASP A 156 -6.45 17.93 -10.68
CA ASP A 156 -7.43 17.95 -9.61
C ASP A 156 -8.60 17.06 -10.02
N PHE A 157 -9.09 16.22 -9.12
CA PHE A 157 -10.15 15.28 -9.44
C PHE A 157 -11.00 14.88 -8.23
N TRP A 158 -12.13 14.25 -8.56
CA TRP A 158 -12.97 13.51 -7.63
C TRP A 158 -13.20 12.07 -8.13
N ILE A 159 -13.68 11.20 -7.25
CA ILE A 159 -14.05 9.82 -7.59
C ILE A 159 -15.54 9.63 -7.33
N ASP A 160 -16.26 9.21 -8.36
CA ASP A 160 -17.71 9.06 -8.28
C ASP A 160 -18.15 8.14 -7.13
N GLY A 161 -19.20 8.56 -6.41
CA GLY A 161 -19.77 7.76 -5.32
C GLY A 161 -18.83 7.48 -4.15
N GLU A 162 -17.70 8.17 -4.04
CA GLU A 162 -16.93 8.26 -2.80
C GLU A 162 -17.51 9.35 -1.91
N SER A 163 -17.63 9.07 -0.61
CA SER A 163 -18.36 9.89 0.35
C SER A 163 -17.58 11.07 0.91
N SER A 164 -16.24 11.06 0.82
CA SER A 164 -15.38 12.15 1.26
C SER A 164 -13.99 12.08 0.64
N GLY A 165 -13.31 13.22 0.58
CA GLY A 165 -11.92 13.27 0.15
C GLY A 165 -10.98 12.57 1.15
N GLN A 166 -11.36 12.47 2.42
CA GLN A 166 -10.62 11.69 3.42
C GLN A 166 -10.49 10.22 3.02
N ALA A 167 -11.62 9.59 2.64
CA ALA A 167 -11.63 8.18 2.25
C ALA A 167 -10.76 7.96 1.01
N ILE A 168 -10.87 8.86 0.03
CA ILE A 168 -10.07 8.81 -1.19
C ILE A 168 -8.57 8.92 -0.86
N TRP A 169 -8.21 9.96 -0.10
CA TRP A 169 -6.82 10.24 0.26
C TRP A 169 -6.18 9.11 1.07
N SER A 170 -6.87 8.58 2.08
CA SER A 170 -6.36 7.49 2.92
C SER A 170 -6.12 6.23 2.10
N ARG A 171 -7.04 5.89 1.20
CA ARG A 171 -6.90 4.71 0.33
C ARG A 171 -5.81 4.90 -0.73
N LEU A 172 -5.63 6.12 -1.26
CA LEU A 172 -4.50 6.43 -2.14
C LEU A 172 -3.17 6.29 -1.39
N LYS A 173 -3.07 6.80 -0.16
CA LYS A 173 -1.87 6.70 0.69
C LYS A 173 -1.49 5.24 0.96
N SER A 174 -2.47 4.39 1.28
CA SER A 174 -2.21 2.96 1.52
C SER A 174 -1.94 2.16 0.25
N SER A 175 -2.37 2.63 -0.93
CA SER A 175 -2.24 1.87 -2.19
C SER A 175 -0.81 1.78 -2.72
N GLY A 176 0.06 2.73 -2.36
CA GLY A 176 1.41 2.85 -2.92
C GLY A 176 1.47 3.34 -4.38
N ILE A 177 0.33 3.60 -5.04
CA ILE A 177 0.30 4.11 -6.42
C ILE A 177 1.08 5.42 -6.55
N LEU A 178 1.01 6.27 -5.52
CA LEU A 178 1.68 7.57 -5.44
C LEU A 178 2.77 7.55 -4.37
N ALA A 179 3.53 6.46 -4.22
CA ALA A 179 4.53 6.35 -3.14
C ALA A 179 5.75 7.28 -3.29
N ARG A 180 6.11 7.67 -4.53
CA ARG A 180 7.25 8.54 -4.84
C ARG A 180 6.92 9.46 -6.00
N ASP A 181 7.59 10.61 -6.03
CA ASP A 181 7.58 11.64 -7.08
C ASP A 181 6.31 12.49 -7.17
N TYR A 182 5.47 12.50 -6.12
CA TYR A 182 4.22 13.26 -6.11
C TYR A 182 4.05 14.14 -4.86
N GLN A 183 3.34 15.23 -5.03
CA GLN A 183 2.57 15.88 -3.99
C GLN A 183 1.13 15.40 -4.11
N VAL A 184 0.52 14.98 -3.00
CA VAL A 184 -0.88 14.59 -2.95
C VAL A 184 -1.57 15.39 -1.87
N ILE A 185 -2.57 16.18 -2.26
CA ILE A 185 -3.29 17.07 -1.34
C ILE A 185 -4.75 16.66 -1.34
N TRP A 186 -5.32 16.47 -0.17
CA TRP A 186 -6.77 16.56 -0.01
C TRP A 186 -7.11 17.99 0.39
N HIS A 187 -7.77 18.69 -0.53
CA HIS A 187 -8.39 19.98 -0.27
C HIS A 187 -9.78 19.71 0.31
N GLY A 188 -10.03 20.17 1.54
CA GLY A 188 -11.32 20.12 2.21
C GLY A 188 -12.30 21.19 1.72
N SER A 189 -13.48 21.26 2.32
CA SER A 189 -14.51 22.25 1.94
C SER A 189 -14.14 23.70 2.27
N ARG A 190 -13.20 23.92 3.20
CA ARG A 190 -12.68 25.23 3.60
C ARG A 190 -11.30 25.44 3.00
N THR A 191 -11.20 25.38 1.69
CA THR A 191 -9.94 25.56 0.97
C THR A 191 -9.90 26.89 0.20
N CYS A 192 -8.71 27.41 -0.12
CA CYS A 192 -8.55 28.51 -1.08
C CYS A 192 -8.70 28.08 -2.56
N THR A 193 -8.80 26.78 -2.85
CA THR A 193 -8.83 26.27 -4.23
C THR A 193 -10.25 26.03 -4.77
N GLY A 194 -11.29 26.50 -4.07
CA GLY A 194 -12.65 26.58 -4.60
C GLY A 194 -13.55 25.35 -4.38
N GLY A 195 -13.21 24.47 -3.43
CA GLY A 195 -14.08 23.36 -3.00
C GLY A 195 -13.31 22.07 -2.72
N GLU A 196 -13.99 21.07 -2.17
CA GLU A 196 -13.35 19.80 -1.79
C GLU A 196 -12.90 19.00 -3.03
N HIS A 197 -11.63 18.58 -3.08
CA HIS A 197 -11.09 17.71 -4.14
C HIS A 197 -9.76 17.06 -3.76
N ILE A 198 -9.29 16.15 -4.60
CA ILE A 198 -7.94 15.59 -4.53
C ILE A 198 -7.07 16.22 -5.61
N HIS A 199 -5.91 16.71 -5.20
CA HIS A 199 -4.84 17.18 -6.07
C HIS A 199 -3.71 16.16 -6.13
N ILE A 200 -3.19 15.91 -7.33
CA ILE A 200 -1.88 15.27 -7.53
C ILE A 200 -1.00 16.15 -8.39
N GLY A 201 0.25 16.35 -7.95
CA GLY A 201 1.27 17.11 -8.68
C GLY A 201 2.59 16.35 -8.70
N ARG A 202 3.21 16.18 -9.86
CA ARG A 202 4.46 15.42 -9.99
C ARG A 202 5.69 16.32 -9.85
N TYR A 203 6.65 15.90 -9.02
CA TYR A 203 7.91 16.63 -8.81
C TYR A 203 8.90 16.46 -9.97
N GLY A 204 9.03 15.26 -10.52
CA GLY A 204 9.93 14.91 -11.63
C GLY A 204 11.38 14.64 -11.20
N ASP A 205 11.62 14.37 -9.92
CA ASP A 205 12.94 14.13 -9.35
C ASP A 205 13.00 12.88 -8.45
N ASN A 206 11.94 12.07 -8.45
CA ASN A 206 11.84 10.80 -7.75
C ASN A 206 11.98 10.93 -6.22
N ARG A 207 11.71 12.10 -5.62
CA ARG A 207 11.66 12.28 -4.16
C ARG A 207 10.51 11.49 -3.52
N SER A 208 10.52 11.35 -2.19
CA SER A 208 9.38 10.75 -1.48
C SER A 208 8.12 11.60 -1.64
N THR A 209 6.95 10.96 -1.69
CA THR A 209 5.70 11.69 -1.85
C THR A 209 5.37 12.53 -0.62
N CYS A 210 4.97 13.78 -0.86
CA CYS A 210 4.45 14.67 0.17
C CYS A 210 2.93 14.51 0.26
N TRP A 211 2.43 14.06 1.41
CA TRP A 211 1.01 13.88 1.67
C TRP A 211 0.48 15.06 2.50
N VAL A 212 -0.50 15.79 1.99
CA VAL A 212 -1.02 17.02 2.61
C VAL A 212 -2.53 16.90 2.83
N ILE A 213 -3.00 17.45 3.96
CA ILE A 213 -4.41 17.68 4.24
C ILE A 213 -4.59 19.18 4.48
N GLU A 214 -5.34 19.84 3.62
CA GLU A 214 -5.56 21.28 3.64
C GLU A 214 -7.07 21.56 3.67
N GLY A 215 -7.49 22.64 4.32
CA GLY A 215 -8.87 23.14 4.23
C GLY A 215 -9.96 22.23 4.81
N THR A 216 -9.61 21.28 5.67
CA THR A 216 -10.58 20.46 6.41
C THR A 216 -11.07 21.13 7.70
N SER A 217 -10.37 22.19 8.12
CA SER A 217 -10.70 23.04 9.26
C SER A 217 -10.16 24.45 9.04
N SER A 218 -10.54 25.41 9.89
CA SER A 218 -9.93 26.75 9.84
C SER A 218 -8.44 26.74 10.22
N ALA A 219 -7.98 25.72 10.96
CA ALA A 219 -6.60 25.64 11.42
C ALA A 219 -5.61 25.30 10.30
N ASN A 220 -6.06 24.64 9.23
CA ASN A 220 -5.24 24.24 8.08
C ASN A 220 -5.71 24.88 6.76
N TYR A 221 -6.36 26.04 6.83
CA TYR A 221 -6.75 26.82 5.65
C TYR A 221 -5.49 27.31 4.90
N CYS A 222 -5.36 26.95 3.62
CA CYS A 222 -4.23 27.28 2.75
C CYS A 222 -2.85 26.88 3.30
N GLN A 223 -2.78 25.79 4.07
CA GLN A 223 -1.53 25.26 4.61
C GLN A 223 -1.11 23.99 3.89
N TYR A 224 0.17 23.92 3.52
CA TYR A 224 0.73 22.88 2.64
C TYR A 224 1.84 22.06 3.32
N HIS A 225 1.57 21.58 4.54
CA HIS A 225 2.54 20.82 5.32
C HIS A 225 2.51 19.32 4.96
N CYS A 226 3.67 18.77 4.59
CA CYS A 226 3.82 17.34 4.31
C CYS A 226 3.74 16.51 5.61
N GLN A 227 3.00 15.40 5.55
CA GLN A 227 2.89 14.37 6.58
C GLN A 227 3.72 13.13 6.28
#